data_AF-A0A2S9GZA4-F1
#
_entry.id   AF-A0A2S9GZA4-F1
#
_cell.length_a   1.000
_cell.length_b   1.000
_cell.length_c   1.000
_cell.angle_alpha   90.00
_cell.angle_beta   90.00
_cell.angle_gamma   90.00
#
_symmetry.space_group_name_H-M   'P 1'
#
loop_
_entity.id
_entity.type
_entity.pdbx_description
1 polymer ?
#
loop_
_entity_poly.entity_id
_entity_poly.type
_entity_poly.pdbx_seq_one_letter_code
_entity_poly.pdbx_strand_id
1 'polypeptide(L)'
;MKIVYLVFIAWLLTGCASQLTKTPPVNDLFHDEMFVAASIPINAADALAISQPMRDFAQAKLSHRQGHLNMEDRRRALIEALYNGGELHLEYDSILTRTAAESFDAKSGNCLSLVLMTAAMAKELHLPIRYQTVIGVTDWSRSDSFFVAVGHVNLLMDEIPKESNMKTVATQAMLIDFLPPEQANVLVTREIEEKTVLAMYLNNRAVESLIQGKNDDAYWWAREALLQDREFFNAYVTLGVIYRTAHHPEIAELILERAAINEPDNTTILTNQILVLKDLGRVQEAKEKAARLLELDPHPLMSYYFQAQSEMSAGHFESARRLYEKEIARDPDHHEYELGLALVYFNLHDNENAMKHLKRAIELSPSKKMRGLYEEKLQRLKALGVK
;
A
#
# COMPACT_ATOMS: atom_id res chain seq x y z
N MET A 1 -17.80 69.88 -40.36
CA MET A 1 -17.76 68.63 -39.56
C MET A 1 -17.41 67.49 -40.51
N LYS A 2 -16.17 66.99 -40.47
CA LYS A 2 -15.70 65.84 -41.26
C LYS A 2 -15.71 64.62 -40.33
N ILE A 3 -16.45 63.58 -40.71
CA ILE A 3 -16.62 62.34 -39.95
C ILE A 3 -15.37 61.48 -40.18
N VAL A 4 -14.68 61.16 -39.08
CA VAL A 4 -13.50 60.30 -39.03
C VAL A 4 -13.95 58.84 -39.09
N TYR A 5 -13.43 58.07 -40.06
CA TYR A 5 -13.57 56.61 -40.08
C TYR A 5 -12.60 56.00 -39.07
N LEU A 6 -13.16 55.37 -38.03
CA LEU A 6 -12.44 54.55 -37.05
C LEU A 6 -12.29 53.14 -37.61
N VAL A 7 -11.06 52.77 -37.98
CA VAL A 7 -10.69 51.41 -38.36
C VAL A 7 -10.60 50.57 -37.08
N PHE A 8 -11.55 49.65 -36.88
CA PHE A 8 -11.48 48.63 -35.84
C PHE A 8 -10.56 47.50 -36.31
N ILE A 9 -9.33 47.46 -35.79
CA ILE A 9 -8.42 46.31 -35.97
C ILE A 9 -8.83 45.25 -34.94
N ALA A 10 -9.53 44.21 -35.39
CA ALA A 10 -9.83 43.03 -34.60
C ALA A 10 -8.55 42.19 -34.42
N TRP A 11 -7.94 42.24 -33.24
CA TRP A 11 -6.90 41.30 -32.84
C TRP A 11 -7.54 39.95 -32.52
N LEU A 12 -7.38 38.99 -33.44
CA LEU A 12 -7.67 37.58 -33.19
C LEU A 12 -6.59 37.02 -32.26
N LEU A 13 -6.87 36.99 -30.97
CA LEU A 13 -6.12 36.18 -30.00
C LEU A 13 -6.55 34.71 -30.14
N THR A 14 -5.99 34.00 -31.12
CA THR A 14 -6.00 32.53 -31.11
C THR A 14 -4.95 32.05 -30.12
N GLY A 15 -5.26 32.13 -28.83
CA GLY A 15 -4.53 31.40 -27.80
C GLY A 15 -4.86 29.92 -27.93
N CYS A 16 -4.03 29.17 -28.65
CA CYS A 16 -4.01 27.72 -28.49
C CYS A 16 -3.55 27.42 -27.06
N ALA A 17 -4.51 27.25 -26.14
CA ALA A 17 -4.25 26.59 -24.88
C ALA A 17 -3.97 25.12 -25.18
N SER A 18 -2.73 24.80 -25.56
CA SER A 18 -2.25 23.43 -25.47
C SER A 18 -2.28 23.08 -24.00
N GLN A 19 -3.27 22.30 -23.56
CA GLN A 19 -3.15 21.58 -22.31
C GLN A 19 -1.91 20.69 -22.45
N LEU A 20 -0.81 21.10 -21.83
CA LEU A 20 0.33 20.22 -21.58
C LEU A 20 -0.24 18.98 -20.89
N THR A 21 -0.24 17.85 -21.57
CA THR A 21 -0.45 16.54 -20.94
C THR A 21 0.62 16.44 -19.86
N LYS A 22 0.22 16.56 -18.59
CA LYS A 22 1.12 16.65 -17.42
C LYS A 22 2.04 15.44 -17.27
N THR A 23 1.71 14.31 -17.88
CA THR A 23 2.46 13.06 -17.71
C THR A 23 3.03 12.58 -19.05
N PRO A 24 4.37 12.49 -19.20
CA PRO A 24 5.02 11.97 -20.40
C PRO A 24 4.60 10.52 -20.69
N PRO A 25 4.60 10.07 -21.96
CA PRO A 25 4.37 8.66 -22.32
C PRO A 25 5.22 7.72 -21.45
N VAL A 26 4.71 6.52 -21.21
CA VAL A 26 5.41 5.49 -20.40
C VAL A 26 5.93 4.33 -21.24
N ASN A 27 5.57 4.26 -22.53
CA ASN A 27 5.95 3.14 -23.40
C ASN A 27 7.46 3.07 -23.65
N ASP A 28 8.15 4.20 -23.54
CA ASP A 28 9.61 4.30 -23.61
C ASP A 28 10.33 3.73 -22.37
N LEU A 29 9.59 3.44 -21.30
CA LEU A 29 10.11 2.82 -20.08
C LEU A 29 10.02 1.28 -20.12
N PHE A 30 9.39 0.73 -21.16
CA PHE A 30 9.10 -0.70 -21.28
C PHE A 30 10.09 -1.36 -22.25
N HIS A 31 10.98 -2.17 -21.69
CA HIS A 31 11.92 -3.01 -22.40
C HIS A 31 11.44 -4.46 -22.35
N ASP A 32 10.28 -4.70 -22.99
CA ASP A 32 9.60 -6.01 -23.02
C ASP A 32 10.55 -7.13 -23.50
N GLU A 33 11.53 -6.81 -24.34
CA GLU A 33 12.55 -7.73 -24.86
C GLU A 33 13.52 -8.28 -23.80
N MET A 34 13.64 -7.63 -22.64
CA MET A 34 14.54 -8.05 -21.56
C MET A 34 13.92 -9.10 -20.64
N PHE A 35 12.61 -9.36 -20.77
CA PHE A 35 11.85 -10.22 -19.87
C PHE A 35 11.14 -11.34 -20.62
N VAL A 36 11.10 -12.52 -20.01
CA VAL A 36 10.30 -13.64 -20.52
C VAL A 36 8.82 -13.28 -20.37
N ALA A 37 7.98 -13.72 -21.32
CA ALA A 37 6.53 -13.51 -21.26
C ALA A 37 5.93 -13.97 -19.91
N ALA A 38 4.94 -13.23 -19.41
CA ALA A 38 4.27 -13.49 -18.14
C ALA A 38 3.80 -14.94 -18.03
N SER A 39 4.02 -15.54 -16.85
CA SER A 39 3.63 -16.93 -16.58
C SER A 39 2.12 -17.13 -16.58
N ILE A 40 1.36 -16.06 -16.32
CA ILE A 40 -0.09 -16.02 -16.36
C ILE A 40 -0.57 -14.76 -17.11
N PRO A 41 -1.75 -14.82 -17.76
CA PRO A 41 -2.37 -13.63 -18.33
C PRO A 41 -2.61 -12.58 -17.24
N ILE A 42 -2.26 -11.34 -17.53
CA ILE A 42 -2.44 -10.21 -16.63
C ILE A 42 -3.56 -9.33 -17.19
N ASN A 43 -4.61 -9.14 -16.39
CA ASN A 43 -5.71 -8.24 -16.73
C ASN A 43 -6.18 -7.51 -15.46
N ALA A 44 -6.16 -6.18 -15.49
CA ALA A 44 -6.60 -5.36 -14.36
C ALA A 44 -8.07 -5.62 -13.98
N ALA A 45 -8.93 -5.95 -14.95
CA ALA A 45 -10.34 -6.19 -14.71
C ALA A 45 -10.61 -7.39 -13.80
N ASP A 46 -9.69 -8.36 -13.76
CA ASP A 46 -9.83 -9.57 -12.93
C ASP A 46 -9.79 -9.23 -11.43
N ALA A 47 -9.14 -8.12 -11.04
CA ALA A 47 -9.06 -7.68 -9.66
C ALA A 47 -10.44 -7.43 -9.03
N LEU A 48 -11.40 -6.91 -9.81
CA LEU A 48 -12.77 -6.58 -9.40
C LEU A 48 -13.82 -7.54 -9.98
N ALA A 49 -13.40 -8.59 -10.69
CA ALA A 49 -14.34 -9.52 -11.31
C ALA A 49 -15.16 -10.26 -10.24
N ILE A 50 -16.48 -10.21 -10.36
CA ILE A 50 -17.39 -10.88 -9.44
C ILE A 50 -17.67 -12.32 -9.88
N SER A 51 -17.47 -13.28 -8.97
CA SER A 51 -17.77 -14.69 -9.21
C SER A 51 -19.27 -14.99 -9.08
N GLN A 52 -19.72 -16.14 -9.59
CA GLN A 52 -21.13 -16.54 -9.39
C GLN A 52 -21.49 -16.75 -7.91
N PRO A 53 -20.66 -17.42 -7.08
CA PRO A 53 -20.91 -17.51 -5.64
C PRO A 53 -21.05 -16.15 -4.95
N MET A 54 -20.26 -15.16 -5.35
CA MET A 54 -20.36 -13.80 -4.82
C MET A 54 -21.69 -13.14 -5.22
N ARG A 55 -22.13 -13.29 -6.48
CA ARG A 55 -23.43 -12.80 -6.93
C ARG A 55 -24.56 -13.42 -6.13
N ASP A 56 -24.55 -14.74 -6.00
CA ASP A 56 -25.56 -15.49 -5.26
C ASP A 56 -25.61 -15.04 -3.79
N PHE A 57 -24.43 -14.87 -3.17
CA PHE A 57 -24.32 -14.36 -1.80
C PHE A 57 -24.89 -12.95 -1.66
N ALA A 58 -24.49 -12.02 -2.52
CA ALA A 58 -24.95 -10.63 -2.49
C ALA A 58 -26.47 -10.54 -2.71
N GLN A 59 -27.01 -11.28 -3.66
CA GLN A 59 -28.44 -11.30 -3.99
C GLN A 59 -29.29 -11.99 -2.90
N ALA A 60 -28.77 -13.03 -2.25
CA ALA A 60 -29.44 -13.66 -1.11
C ALA A 60 -29.67 -12.67 0.04
N LYS A 61 -28.74 -11.74 0.27
CA LYS A 61 -28.88 -10.68 1.28
C LYS A 61 -29.97 -9.66 0.95
N LEU A 62 -30.23 -9.43 -0.34
CA LEU A 62 -31.37 -8.62 -0.79
C LEU A 62 -32.72 -9.35 -0.62
N SER A 63 -32.72 -10.67 -0.77
CA SER A 63 -33.93 -11.49 -0.89
C SER A 63 -34.61 -11.82 0.45
N HIS A 64 -33.85 -11.80 1.56
CA HIS A 64 -34.37 -12.16 2.89
C HIS A 64 -35.27 -11.10 3.56
N ARG A 65 -35.40 -9.90 2.99
CA ARG A 65 -36.32 -8.86 3.48
C ARG A 65 -37.38 -8.59 2.43
N GLN A 66 -38.60 -9.10 2.64
CA GLN A 66 -39.74 -8.93 1.73
C GLN A 66 -40.04 -7.44 1.50
N GLY A 67 -39.63 -6.89 0.35
CA GLY A 67 -39.89 -5.50 -0.07
C GLY A 67 -38.80 -4.96 -1.01
N HIS A 68 -39.09 -3.89 -1.74
CA HIS A 68 -38.03 -3.13 -2.43
C HIS A 68 -37.15 -2.48 -1.36
N LEU A 69 -35.99 -3.07 -1.08
CA LEU A 69 -35.01 -2.47 -0.18
C LEU A 69 -34.53 -1.13 -0.75
N ASN A 70 -34.62 -0.08 0.07
CA ASN A 70 -34.03 1.20 -0.26
C ASN A 70 -32.48 1.08 -0.27
N MET A 71 -31.78 2.11 -0.74
CA MET A 71 -30.31 2.10 -0.84
C MET A 71 -29.63 1.84 0.52
N GLU A 72 -30.16 2.45 1.58
CA GLU A 72 -29.67 2.34 2.95
C GLU A 72 -29.75 0.90 3.50
N ASP A 73 -30.85 0.19 3.23
CA ASP A 73 -31.04 -1.18 3.68
C ASP A 73 -30.09 -2.15 2.95
N ARG A 74 -29.86 -1.93 1.66
CA ARG A 74 -28.90 -2.73 0.86
C ARG A 74 -27.48 -2.54 1.35
N ARG A 75 -27.11 -1.28 1.62
CA ARG A 75 -25.81 -0.90 2.19
C ARG A 75 -25.59 -1.58 3.55
N ARG A 76 -26.57 -1.51 4.45
CA ARG A 76 -26.48 -2.13 5.78
C ARG A 76 -26.39 -3.66 5.70
N ALA A 77 -27.19 -4.30 4.84
CA ALA A 77 -27.17 -5.75 4.67
C ALA A 77 -25.82 -6.26 4.17
N LEU A 78 -25.17 -5.54 3.24
CA LEU A 78 -23.83 -5.89 2.78
C LEU A 78 -22.80 -5.82 3.91
N ILE A 79 -22.84 -4.76 4.73
CA ILE A 79 -21.88 -4.56 5.81
C ILE A 79 -22.07 -5.60 6.92
N GLU A 80 -23.31 -5.87 7.33
CA GLU A 80 -23.62 -6.92 8.31
C GLU A 80 -23.12 -8.31 7.83
N ALA A 81 -23.11 -8.54 6.52
CA ALA A 81 -22.60 -9.78 5.95
C ALA A 81 -21.05 -9.86 5.97
N LEU A 82 -20.37 -8.72 5.89
CA LEU A 82 -18.91 -8.60 5.79
C LEU A 82 -18.22 -8.38 7.16
N TYR A 83 -18.87 -7.72 8.12
CA TYR A 83 -18.28 -7.29 9.40
C TYR A 83 -18.97 -7.92 10.63
N ASN A 84 -18.29 -7.89 11.79
CA ASN A 84 -18.82 -8.22 13.13
C ASN A 84 -19.40 -9.65 13.30
N GLY A 85 -18.62 -10.68 12.95
CA GLY A 85 -19.07 -12.08 13.09
C GLY A 85 -20.10 -12.49 12.03
N GLY A 86 -20.18 -11.74 10.93
CA GLY A 86 -20.98 -12.10 9.76
C GLY A 86 -20.58 -13.44 9.12
N GLU A 87 -21.46 -13.97 8.28
CA GLU A 87 -21.38 -15.34 7.75
C GLU A 87 -20.05 -15.68 7.03
N LEU A 88 -19.37 -14.69 6.46
CA LEU A 88 -18.12 -14.94 5.74
C LEU A 88 -16.92 -15.23 6.65
N HIS A 89 -16.93 -14.82 7.92
CA HIS A 89 -15.83 -15.02 8.88
C HIS A 89 -14.44 -14.67 8.29
N LEU A 90 -14.27 -13.43 7.84
CA LEU A 90 -13.06 -12.97 7.17
C LEU A 90 -11.84 -12.97 8.10
N GLU A 91 -10.73 -13.55 7.63
CA GLU A 91 -9.42 -13.49 8.27
C GLU A 91 -8.49 -12.48 7.57
N TYR A 92 -7.78 -11.67 8.35
CA TYR A 92 -6.79 -10.75 7.80
C TYR A 92 -5.48 -11.49 7.47
N ASP A 93 -5.03 -11.38 6.22
CA ASP A 93 -3.79 -11.98 5.70
C ASP A 93 -3.01 -10.94 4.90
N SER A 94 -2.00 -10.32 5.53
CA SER A 94 -1.21 -9.24 4.94
C SER A 94 -0.30 -9.68 3.77
N ILE A 95 -0.03 -10.97 3.61
CA ILE A 95 1.03 -11.49 2.72
C ILE A 95 0.63 -11.46 1.25
N LEU A 96 -0.63 -11.79 0.94
CA LEU A 96 -1.07 -12.02 -0.44
C LEU A 96 -2.21 -11.08 -0.81
N THR A 97 -1.98 -10.25 -1.82
CA THR A 97 -3.00 -9.52 -2.54
C THR A 97 -3.73 -10.45 -3.51
N ARG A 98 -5.02 -10.64 -3.25
CA ARG A 98 -5.97 -11.49 -3.98
C ARG A 98 -6.95 -10.64 -4.79
N THR A 99 -7.50 -11.22 -5.84
CA THR A 99 -8.68 -10.67 -6.52
C THR A 99 -9.91 -10.68 -5.61
N ALA A 100 -10.97 -9.98 -6.01
CA ALA A 100 -12.26 -10.02 -5.34
C ALA A 100 -12.79 -11.45 -5.14
N ALA A 101 -12.76 -12.28 -6.19
CA ALA A 101 -13.23 -13.66 -6.16
C ALA A 101 -12.37 -14.57 -5.27
N GLU A 102 -11.04 -14.49 -5.38
CA GLU A 102 -10.14 -15.28 -4.55
C GLU A 102 -10.26 -14.94 -3.06
N SER A 103 -10.45 -13.65 -2.73
CA SER A 103 -10.64 -13.21 -1.34
C SER A 103 -11.92 -13.78 -0.74
N PHE A 104 -13.00 -13.82 -1.54
CA PHE A 104 -14.27 -14.40 -1.14
C PHE A 104 -14.16 -15.90 -0.88
N ASP A 105 -13.56 -16.63 -1.81
CA ASP A 105 -13.40 -18.09 -1.72
C ASP A 105 -12.47 -18.49 -0.56
N ALA A 106 -11.37 -17.73 -0.37
CA ALA A 106 -10.42 -17.95 0.71
C ALA A 106 -10.90 -17.44 2.07
N LYS A 107 -11.96 -16.61 2.09
CA LYS A 107 -12.43 -15.88 3.28
C LYS A 107 -11.29 -15.13 3.98
N SER A 108 -10.32 -14.64 3.21
CA SER A 108 -9.15 -13.96 3.74
C SER A 108 -8.50 -13.05 2.70
N GLY A 109 -7.81 -12.02 3.19
CA GLY A 109 -7.09 -11.08 2.35
C GLY A 109 -6.48 -9.93 3.15
N ASN A 110 -5.58 -9.19 2.52
CA ASN A 110 -5.10 -7.91 3.05
C ASN A 110 -6.10 -6.79 2.78
N CYS A 111 -5.82 -5.58 3.28
CA CYS A 111 -6.74 -4.43 3.17
C CYS A 111 -7.25 -4.22 1.74
N LEU A 112 -6.34 -4.17 0.77
CA LEU A 112 -6.70 -3.97 -0.63
C LEU A 112 -7.57 -5.10 -1.18
N SER A 113 -7.25 -6.36 -0.86
CA SER A 113 -8.02 -7.53 -1.32
C SER A 113 -9.47 -7.49 -0.81
N LEU A 114 -9.65 -7.14 0.47
CA LEU A 114 -10.97 -7.02 1.09
C LEU A 114 -11.74 -5.80 0.55
N VAL A 115 -11.05 -4.70 0.24
CA VAL A 115 -11.64 -3.54 -0.47
C VAL A 115 -12.10 -3.93 -1.87
N LEU A 116 -11.30 -4.65 -2.66
CA LEU A 116 -11.68 -5.11 -4.00
C LEU A 116 -12.91 -6.03 -3.95
N MET A 117 -12.92 -7.00 -3.05
CA MET A 117 -14.06 -7.90 -2.84
C MET A 117 -15.33 -7.14 -2.47
N THR A 118 -15.21 -6.19 -1.53
CA THR A 118 -16.35 -5.37 -1.09
C THR A 118 -16.86 -4.46 -2.20
N ALA A 119 -15.95 -3.84 -2.96
CA ALA A 119 -16.28 -3.02 -4.12
C ALA A 119 -17.01 -3.82 -5.21
N ALA A 120 -16.54 -5.04 -5.52
CA ALA A 120 -17.18 -5.92 -6.49
C ALA A 120 -18.63 -6.25 -6.10
N MET A 121 -18.86 -6.59 -4.82
CA MET A 121 -20.23 -6.83 -4.31
C MET A 121 -21.08 -5.56 -4.30
N ALA A 122 -20.52 -4.43 -3.87
CA ALA A 122 -21.24 -3.16 -3.85
C ALA A 122 -21.71 -2.76 -5.26
N LYS A 123 -20.85 -2.94 -6.28
CA LYS A 123 -21.19 -2.71 -7.68
C LYS A 123 -22.29 -3.61 -8.20
N GLU A 124 -22.24 -4.91 -7.88
CA GLU A 124 -23.31 -5.87 -8.22
C GLU A 124 -24.65 -5.45 -7.61
N LEU A 125 -24.62 -4.87 -6.41
CA LEU A 125 -25.81 -4.35 -5.72
C LEU A 125 -26.21 -2.93 -6.16
N HIS A 126 -25.50 -2.36 -7.13
CA HIS A 126 -25.65 -0.98 -7.62
C HIS A 126 -25.52 0.08 -6.52
N LEU A 127 -24.63 -0.16 -5.56
CA LEU A 127 -24.30 0.79 -4.50
C LEU A 127 -23.19 1.74 -4.99
N PRO A 128 -23.35 3.06 -4.83
CA PRO A 128 -22.28 4.01 -5.11
C PRO A 128 -21.13 3.83 -4.13
N ILE A 129 -19.90 3.82 -4.66
CA ILE A 129 -18.66 3.67 -3.87
C ILE A 129 -17.66 4.77 -4.25
N ARG A 130 -16.82 5.13 -3.28
CA ARG A 130 -15.62 5.94 -3.49
C ARG A 130 -14.45 5.28 -2.77
N TYR A 131 -13.25 5.40 -3.33
CA TYR A 131 -12.04 4.84 -2.74
C TYR A 131 -11.22 5.96 -2.10
N GLN A 132 -10.54 5.66 -0.99
CA GLN A 132 -9.59 6.59 -0.41
C GLN A 132 -8.32 5.86 0.02
N THR A 133 -7.19 6.55 -0.09
CA THR A 133 -5.93 6.13 0.52
C THR A 133 -5.72 6.89 1.82
N VAL A 134 -5.09 6.24 2.79
CA VAL A 134 -4.62 6.88 4.02
C VAL A 134 -3.22 7.46 3.78
N ILE A 135 -3.01 8.69 4.20
CA ILE A 135 -1.73 9.41 4.14
C ILE A 135 -1.01 9.26 5.48
N GLY A 136 0.29 8.96 5.43
CA GLY A 136 1.18 9.01 6.59
C GLY A 136 1.18 7.75 7.45
N VAL A 137 0.25 6.81 7.23
CA VAL A 137 0.36 5.44 7.76
C VAL A 137 0.99 4.58 6.69
N THR A 138 2.20 4.12 6.93
CA THR A 138 2.90 3.16 6.06
C THR A 138 3.52 2.12 6.95
N ASP A 139 2.95 0.92 6.94
CA ASP A 139 3.57 -0.23 7.58
C ASP A 139 4.72 -0.69 6.67
N TRP A 140 5.82 -1.15 7.25
CA TRP A 140 6.96 -1.61 6.47
C TRP A 140 7.21 -3.08 6.77
N SER A 141 7.50 -3.85 5.73
CA SER A 141 7.99 -5.21 5.91
C SER A 141 9.34 -5.38 5.23
N ARG A 142 10.22 -6.15 5.86
CA ARG A 142 11.53 -6.46 5.32
C ARG A 142 11.54 -7.88 4.73
N SER A 143 11.89 -7.96 3.46
CA SER A 143 12.38 -9.18 2.81
C SER A 143 13.91 -9.18 2.80
N ASP A 144 14.55 -10.33 2.59
CA ASP A 144 16.01 -10.50 2.62
C ASP A 144 16.77 -9.50 1.71
N SER A 145 16.10 -8.93 0.69
CA SER A 145 16.69 -7.97 -0.25
C SER A 145 15.91 -6.67 -0.45
N PHE A 146 14.72 -6.52 0.16
CA PHE A 146 13.82 -5.39 -0.10
C PHE A 146 13.12 -4.89 1.16
N PHE A 147 12.90 -3.58 1.22
CA PHE A 147 11.95 -2.96 2.14
C PHE A 147 10.68 -2.65 1.37
N VAL A 148 9.54 -3.09 1.90
CA VAL A 148 8.23 -2.95 1.27
C VAL A 148 7.39 -2.02 2.12
N ALA A 149 6.97 -0.91 1.52
CA ALA A 149 6.00 -0.01 2.11
C ALA A 149 4.58 -0.50 1.80
N VAL A 150 3.79 -0.69 2.83
CA VAL A 150 2.38 -1.05 2.74
C VAL A 150 1.55 0.18 3.07
N GLY A 151 0.93 0.76 2.03
CA GLY A 151 -0.09 1.78 2.19
C GLY A 151 -1.46 1.18 2.52
N HIS A 152 -2.35 1.98 3.09
CA HIS A 152 -3.71 1.56 3.39
C HIS A 152 -4.74 2.21 2.47
N VAL A 153 -5.72 1.42 2.03
CA VAL A 153 -6.84 1.83 1.20
C VAL A 153 -8.14 1.42 1.88
N ASN A 154 -9.13 2.30 1.82
CA ASN A 154 -10.46 2.05 2.35
C ASN A 154 -11.53 2.48 1.32
N LEU A 155 -12.77 2.09 1.61
CA LEU A 155 -13.90 2.35 0.74
C LEU A 155 -14.99 3.09 1.51
N LEU A 156 -15.57 4.10 0.87
CA LEU A 156 -16.76 4.80 1.34
C LEU A 156 -17.96 4.35 0.52
N MET A 157 -19.05 4.00 1.20
CA MET A 157 -20.37 3.82 0.58
C MET A 157 -21.27 4.99 0.95
N ASP A 158 -21.50 5.90 0.01
CA ASP A 158 -22.32 7.10 0.21
C ASP A 158 -23.10 7.52 -1.04
N GLU A 159 -24.24 8.20 -0.85
CA GLU A 159 -24.97 8.84 -1.96
C GLU A 159 -24.15 10.00 -2.52
N ILE A 160 -23.90 10.00 -3.84
CA ILE A 160 -23.28 11.13 -4.54
C ILE A 160 -24.22 12.34 -4.35
N PRO A 161 -23.78 13.45 -3.71
CA PRO A 161 -24.65 14.61 -3.55
C PRO A 161 -25.04 15.12 -4.93
N LYS A 162 -26.33 15.04 -5.26
CA LYS A 162 -26.87 15.78 -6.40
C LYS A 162 -26.70 17.25 -6.07
N GLU A 163 -26.01 18.01 -6.91
CA GLU A 163 -25.88 19.47 -6.80
C GLU A 163 -27.21 20.09 -6.37
N SER A 164 -27.32 20.52 -5.11
CA SER A 164 -28.48 21.28 -4.65
C SER A 164 -28.15 22.00 -3.35
N ASN A 165 -28.40 23.30 -3.37
CA ASN A 165 -28.23 24.27 -2.29
C ASN A 165 -29.12 23.95 -1.07
N MET A 166 -28.81 22.90 -0.31
CA MET A 166 -29.39 22.69 1.01
C MET A 166 -28.32 22.22 2.00
N LYS A 167 -27.93 23.17 2.88
CA LYS A 167 -27.34 22.85 4.18
C LYS A 167 -28.23 21.80 4.86
N THR A 168 -27.61 20.80 5.49
CA THR A 168 -28.22 19.67 6.23
C THR A 168 -28.92 18.59 5.41
N VAL A 169 -28.15 17.83 4.62
CA VAL A 169 -28.25 16.36 4.65
C VAL A 169 -26.86 15.86 5.01
N ALA A 170 -26.67 15.45 6.27
CA ALA A 170 -25.49 14.70 6.67
C ALA A 170 -25.61 13.32 6.03
N THR A 171 -25.09 13.16 4.82
CA THR A 171 -24.90 11.82 4.26
C THR A 171 -23.86 11.13 5.14
N GLN A 172 -24.31 10.19 5.97
CA GLN A 172 -23.43 9.40 6.82
C GLN A 172 -22.72 8.40 5.91
N ALA A 173 -21.68 8.86 5.20
CA ALA A 173 -20.80 7.98 4.45
C ALA A 173 -20.33 6.85 5.39
N MET A 174 -20.56 5.59 4.99
CA MET A 174 -20.14 4.46 5.81
C MET A 174 -18.75 4.04 5.37
N LEU A 175 -17.79 4.19 6.28
CA LEU A 175 -16.40 3.81 6.09
C LEU A 175 -16.25 2.29 6.27
N ILE A 176 -15.73 1.66 5.22
CA ILE A 176 -15.30 0.27 5.21
C ILE A 176 -13.78 0.31 5.37
N ASP A 177 -13.35 0.10 6.60
CA ASP A 177 -11.94 -0.01 6.98
C ASP A 177 -11.68 -1.41 7.54
N PHE A 178 -10.60 -2.04 7.11
CA PHE A 178 -10.19 -3.37 7.56
C PHE A 178 -8.97 -3.32 8.49
N LEU A 179 -8.56 -2.11 8.92
CA LEU A 179 -7.53 -1.96 9.94
C LEU A 179 -7.99 -2.51 11.30
N PRO A 180 -7.04 -3.02 12.13
CA PRO A 180 -7.31 -3.28 13.53
C PRO A 180 -7.86 -2.03 14.24
N PRO A 181 -8.77 -2.18 15.23
CA PRO A 181 -9.40 -1.05 15.93
C PRO A 181 -8.41 -0.04 16.55
N GLU A 182 -7.20 -0.50 16.88
CA GLU A 182 -6.12 0.31 17.48
C GLU A 182 -5.56 1.37 16.50
N GLN A 183 -5.67 1.14 15.19
CA GLN A 183 -5.10 1.98 14.12
C GLN A 183 -6.14 2.92 13.46
N ALA A 184 -7.39 2.88 13.90
CA ALA A 184 -8.51 3.57 13.24
C ALA A 184 -8.66 5.07 13.60
N ASN A 185 -7.82 5.62 14.48
CA ASN A 185 -8.00 6.99 14.98
C ASN A 185 -7.41 8.06 14.03
N VAL A 186 -8.31 8.91 13.49
CA VAL A 186 -8.07 10.15 12.72
C VAL A 186 -7.01 10.02 11.63
N LEU A 187 -7.35 9.23 10.61
CA LEU A 187 -6.53 9.06 9.41
C LEU A 187 -6.78 10.21 8.44
N VAL A 188 -5.71 10.86 7.97
CA VAL A 188 -5.80 11.81 6.85
C VAL A 188 -6.00 11.00 5.59
N THR A 189 -7.12 11.17 4.90
CA THR A 189 -7.42 10.42 3.68
C THR A 189 -7.39 11.31 2.44
N ARG A 190 -7.12 10.70 1.29
CA ARG A 190 -7.26 11.31 -0.03
C ARG A 190 -8.08 10.40 -0.92
N GLU A 191 -9.10 10.95 -1.57
CA GLU A 191 -9.90 10.22 -2.55
C GLU A 191 -9.04 9.83 -3.75
N ILE A 192 -9.22 8.60 -4.23
CA ILE A 192 -8.50 8.04 -5.38
C ILE A 192 -9.47 7.43 -6.38
N GLU A 193 -9.08 7.42 -7.64
CA GLU A 193 -9.87 6.82 -8.71
C GLU A 193 -9.72 5.29 -8.71
N GLU A 194 -10.69 4.58 -9.29
CA GLU A 194 -10.63 3.13 -9.41
C GLU A 194 -9.40 2.65 -10.21
N LYS A 195 -8.99 3.40 -11.24
CA LYS A 195 -7.77 3.11 -12.00
C LYS A 195 -6.53 3.02 -11.08
N THR A 196 -6.47 3.87 -10.05
CA THR A 196 -5.39 3.89 -9.06
C THR A 196 -5.48 2.66 -8.17
N VAL A 197 -6.67 2.24 -7.76
CA VAL A 197 -6.88 1.01 -6.96
C VAL A 197 -6.46 -0.23 -7.73
N LEU A 198 -6.78 -0.29 -9.03
CA LEU A 198 -6.31 -1.36 -9.91
C LEU A 198 -4.79 -1.33 -10.08
N ALA A 199 -4.18 -0.15 -10.25
CA ALA A 199 -2.73 0.00 -10.29
C ALA A 199 -2.07 -0.42 -8.97
N MET A 200 -2.67 -0.13 -7.81
CA MET A 200 -2.21 -0.61 -6.51
C MET A 200 -2.23 -2.14 -6.44
N TYR A 201 -3.30 -2.78 -6.91
CA TYR A 201 -3.40 -4.24 -6.95
C TYR A 201 -2.27 -4.84 -7.79
N LEU A 202 -2.11 -4.36 -9.01
CA LEU A 202 -1.09 -4.82 -9.95
C LEU A 202 0.33 -4.60 -9.39
N ASN A 203 0.57 -3.45 -8.76
CA ASN A 203 1.85 -3.17 -8.12
C ASN A 203 2.14 -4.09 -6.94
N ASN A 204 1.15 -4.44 -6.11
CA ASN A 204 1.34 -5.43 -5.05
C ASN A 204 1.72 -6.79 -5.63
N ARG A 205 1.05 -7.24 -6.70
CA ARG A 205 1.40 -8.48 -7.42
C ARG A 205 2.83 -8.44 -7.96
N ALA A 206 3.27 -7.28 -8.44
CA ALA A 206 4.65 -7.08 -8.89
C ALA A 206 5.65 -7.23 -7.75
N VAL A 207 5.42 -6.54 -6.62
CA VAL A 207 6.29 -6.62 -5.43
C VAL A 207 6.34 -8.04 -4.86
N GLU A 208 5.20 -8.73 -4.78
CA GLU A 208 5.14 -10.14 -4.35
C GLU A 208 5.94 -11.06 -5.26
N SER A 209 5.83 -10.86 -6.58
CA SER A 209 6.58 -11.64 -7.58
C SER A 209 8.08 -11.39 -7.44
N LEU A 210 8.48 -10.14 -7.22
CA LEU A 210 9.87 -9.75 -6.99
C LEU A 210 10.45 -10.39 -5.71
N ILE A 211 9.70 -10.39 -4.61
CA ILE A 211 10.09 -11.06 -3.35
C ILE A 211 10.26 -12.57 -3.55
N GLN A 212 9.46 -13.18 -4.44
CA GLN A 212 9.58 -14.59 -4.80
C GLN A 212 10.71 -14.89 -5.81
N GLY A 213 11.45 -13.87 -6.26
CA GLY A 213 12.50 -14.00 -7.29
C GLY A 213 11.96 -14.21 -8.71
N LYS A 214 10.66 -13.99 -8.94
CA LYS A 214 10.01 -14.08 -10.25
C LYS A 214 10.09 -12.73 -10.95
N ASN A 215 11.29 -12.34 -11.37
CA ASN A 215 11.56 -11.01 -11.92
C ASN A 215 10.78 -10.74 -13.21
N ASP A 216 10.61 -11.75 -14.08
CA ASP A 216 9.83 -11.63 -15.32
C ASP A 216 8.36 -11.31 -15.02
N ASP A 217 7.72 -12.05 -14.12
CA ASP A 217 6.34 -11.77 -13.73
C ASP A 217 6.21 -10.39 -13.07
N ALA A 218 7.16 -10.04 -12.20
CA ALA A 218 7.19 -8.74 -11.53
C ALA A 218 7.18 -7.58 -12.54
N TYR A 219 7.97 -7.69 -13.62
CA TYR A 219 8.00 -6.73 -14.70
C TYR A 219 6.62 -6.55 -15.34
N TRP A 220 5.97 -7.65 -15.76
CA TRP A 220 4.69 -7.56 -16.45
C TRP A 220 3.58 -7.00 -15.56
N TRP A 221 3.57 -7.34 -14.27
CA TRP A 221 2.65 -6.75 -13.30
C TRP A 221 2.88 -5.24 -13.11
N ALA A 222 4.14 -4.80 -12.95
CA ALA A 222 4.48 -3.40 -12.75
C ALA A 222 4.19 -2.54 -14.00
N ARG A 223 4.47 -3.10 -15.18
CA ARG A 223 4.13 -2.50 -16.48
C ARG A 223 2.63 -2.29 -16.61
N GLU A 224 1.81 -3.30 -16.31
CA GLU A 224 0.36 -3.16 -16.36
C GLU A 224 -0.14 -2.14 -15.32
N ALA A 225 0.44 -2.14 -14.10
CA ALA A 225 0.11 -1.14 -13.08
C ALA A 225 0.27 0.29 -13.61
N LEU A 226 1.37 0.54 -14.32
CA LEU A 226 1.67 1.85 -14.88
C LEU A 226 0.79 2.22 -16.09
N LEU A 227 0.35 1.23 -16.86
CA LEU A 227 -0.65 1.42 -17.92
C LEU A 227 -2.03 1.76 -17.37
N GLN A 228 -2.41 1.20 -16.22
CA GLN A 228 -3.68 1.52 -15.54
C GLN A 228 -3.68 2.92 -14.94
N ASP A 229 -2.61 3.31 -14.23
CA ASP A 229 -2.48 4.65 -13.68
C ASP A 229 -1.06 5.20 -13.79
N ARG A 230 -0.89 6.16 -14.70
CA ARG A 230 0.39 6.81 -15.00
C ARG A 230 0.81 7.83 -13.94
N GLU A 231 -0.08 8.19 -13.02
CA GLU A 231 0.20 9.09 -11.90
C GLU A 231 0.57 8.31 -10.63
N PHE A 232 0.44 6.97 -10.64
CA PHE A 232 0.76 6.13 -9.50
C PHE A 232 2.28 5.90 -9.37
N PHE A 233 2.96 6.79 -8.63
CA PHE A 233 4.42 6.80 -8.50
C PHE A 233 5.02 5.49 -7.98
N ASN A 234 4.28 4.74 -7.15
CA ASN A 234 4.75 3.44 -6.62
C ASN A 234 5.01 2.43 -7.73
N ALA A 235 4.26 2.45 -8.84
CA ALA A 235 4.54 1.58 -9.99
C ALA A 235 5.88 1.90 -10.65
N TYR A 236 6.25 3.19 -10.73
CA TYR A 236 7.59 3.58 -11.21
C TYR A 236 8.68 3.13 -10.24
N VAL A 237 8.48 3.27 -8.93
CA VAL A 237 9.44 2.78 -7.93
C VAL A 237 9.66 1.28 -8.09
N THR A 238 8.59 0.50 -8.14
CA THR A 238 8.66 -0.96 -8.33
C THR A 238 9.36 -1.32 -9.64
N LEU A 239 9.01 -0.67 -10.75
CA LEU A 239 9.64 -0.92 -12.04
C LEU A 239 11.14 -0.56 -12.02
N GLY A 240 11.51 0.55 -11.38
CA GLY A 240 12.91 0.94 -11.18
C GLY A 240 13.68 -0.08 -10.34
N VAL A 241 13.08 -0.62 -9.28
CA VAL A 241 13.69 -1.72 -8.50
C VAL A 241 13.85 -2.98 -9.35
N ILE A 242 12.86 -3.34 -10.17
CA ILE A 242 12.92 -4.50 -11.07
C ILE A 242 14.11 -4.37 -12.04
N TYR A 243 14.27 -3.22 -12.71
CA TYR A 243 15.41 -2.99 -13.61
C TYR A 243 16.75 -2.98 -12.87
N ARG A 244 16.81 -2.40 -11.67
CA ARG A 244 18.03 -2.42 -10.83
C ARG A 244 18.43 -3.86 -10.48
N THR A 245 17.46 -4.68 -10.05
CA THR A 245 17.67 -6.10 -9.75
C THR A 245 18.01 -6.92 -10.99
N ALA A 246 17.52 -6.52 -12.17
CA ALA A 246 17.90 -7.08 -13.47
C ALA A 246 19.26 -6.58 -14.00
N HIS A 247 20.06 -5.87 -13.18
CA HIS A 247 21.36 -5.31 -13.56
C HIS A 247 21.32 -4.24 -14.67
N HIS A 248 20.24 -3.47 -14.73
CA HIS A 248 20.07 -2.32 -15.63
C HIS A 248 19.84 -1.01 -14.86
N PRO A 249 20.82 -0.55 -14.06
CA PRO A 249 20.67 0.63 -13.22
C PRO A 249 20.46 1.94 -14.01
N GLU A 250 20.91 2.03 -15.26
CA GLU A 250 20.69 3.19 -16.12
C GLU A 250 19.21 3.36 -16.48
N ILE A 251 18.51 2.25 -16.73
CA ILE A 251 17.06 2.25 -17.01
C ILE A 251 16.29 2.56 -15.72
N ALA A 252 16.73 1.98 -14.59
CA ALA A 252 16.17 2.27 -13.29
C ALA A 252 16.27 3.77 -12.93
N GLU A 253 17.39 4.41 -13.25
CA GLU A 253 17.57 5.85 -13.04
C GLU A 253 16.52 6.66 -13.81
N LEU A 254 16.39 6.42 -15.13
CA LEU A 254 15.43 7.12 -15.99
C LEU A 254 14.00 7.01 -15.45
N ILE A 255 13.61 5.82 -14.98
CA ILE A 255 12.27 5.56 -14.44
C ILE A 255 12.04 6.32 -13.13
N LEU A 256 13.02 6.33 -12.23
CA LEU A 256 12.94 7.04 -10.96
C LEU A 256 13.00 8.56 -11.15
N GLU A 257 13.72 9.05 -12.15
CA GLU A 257 13.67 10.46 -12.57
C GLU A 257 12.28 10.84 -13.06
N ARG A 258 11.64 9.98 -13.86
CA ARG A 258 10.26 10.20 -14.32
C ARG A 258 9.28 10.31 -13.16
N ALA A 259 9.41 9.44 -12.16
CA ALA A 259 8.60 9.49 -10.94
C ALA A 259 8.82 10.81 -10.17
N ALA A 260 10.08 11.24 -10.05
CA ALA A 260 10.46 12.44 -9.33
C ALA A 260 9.95 13.75 -9.95
N ILE A 261 9.56 13.77 -11.23
CA ILE A 261 8.98 14.97 -11.88
C ILE A 261 7.70 15.41 -11.14
N ASN A 262 6.85 14.46 -10.75
CA ASN A 262 5.59 14.74 -10.07
C ASN A 262 5.72 14.67 -8.53
N GLU A 263 6.73 13.97 -8.04
CA GLU A 263 6.93 13.66 -6.62
C GLU A 263 8.40 13.93 -6.19
N PRO A 264 8.92 15.18 -6.33
CA PRO A 264 10.35 15.48 -6.22
C PRO A 264 10.94 15.30 -4.81
N ASP A 265 10.10 15.43 -3.78
CA ASP A 265 10.48 15.30 -2.37
C ASP A 265 9.95 13.98 -1.74
N ASN A 266 9.57 13.01 -2.58
CA ASN A 266 9.12 11.71 -2.09
C ASN A 266 10.30 10.88 -1.59
N THR A 267 10.29 10.54 -0.31
CA THR A 267 11.39 9.86 0.38
C THR A 267 11.65 8.46 -0.17
N THR A 268 10.63 7.75 -0.63
CA THR A 268 10.76 6.41 -1.26
C THR A 268 11.47 6.51 -2.61
N ILE A 269 11.13 7.52 -3.43
CA ILE A 269 11.81 7.77 -4.71
C ILE A 269 13.28 8.15 -4.45
N LEU A 270 13.54 9.09 -3.54
CA LEU A 270 14.90 9.52 -3.18
C LEU A 270 15.75 8.35 -2.68
N THR A 271 15.19 7.49 -1.83
CA THR A 271 15.88 6.29 -1.32
C THR A 271 16.29 5.38 -2.48
N ASN A 272 15.39 5.12 -3.43
CA ASN A 272 15.72 4.27 -4.57
C ASN A 272 16.70 4.93 -5.55
N GLN A 273 16.63 6.25 -5.75
CA GLN A 273 17.63 7.00 -6.53
C GLN A 273 19.03 6.88 -5.90
N ILE A 274 19.16 6.98 -4.58
CA ILE A 274 20.43 6.80 -3.88
C ILE A 274 21.01 5.40 -4.14
N LEU A 275 20.16 4.36 -4.12
CA LEU A 275 20.60 2.99 -4.40
C LEU A 275 21.08 2.85 -5.85
N VAL A 276 20.31 3.34 -6.82
CA VAL A 276 20.69 3.31 -8.24
C VAL A 276 21.98 4.09 -8.51
N LEU A 277 22.13 5.29 -7.93
CA LEU A 277 23.35 6.09 -8.08
C LEU A 277 24.58 5.40 -7.49
N LYS A 278 24.42 4.62 -6.41
CA LYS A 278 25.51 3.79 -5.87
C LYS A 278 25.89 2.67 -6.82
N ASP A 279 24.90 1.99 -7.42
CA ASP A 279 25.14 0.93 -8.41
C ASP A 279 25.84 1.48 -9.66
N LEU A 280 25.55 2.72 -10.05
CA LEU A 280 26.23 3.46 -11.13
C LEU A 280 27.61 4.03 -10.73
N GLY A 281 28.04 3.91 -9.48
CA GLY A 281 29.29 4.49 -8.98
C GLY A 281 29.29 6.02 -8.84
N ARG A 282 28.12 6.67 -8.95
CA ARG A 282 27.92 8.13 -8.86
C ARG A 282 27.80 8.59 -7.41
N VAL A 283 28.87 8.35 -6.65
CA VAL A 283 28.92 8.52 -5.18
C VAL A 283 28.57 9.93 -4.73
N GLN A 284 29.01 10.95 -5.46
CA GLN A 284 28.79 12.35 -5.06
C GLN A 284 27.31 12.73 -5.16
N GLU A 285 26.64 12.35 -6.24
CA GLU A 285 25.21 12.61 -6.44
C GLU A 285 24.36 11.81 -5.46
N ALA A 286 24.77 10.57 -5.15
CA ALA A 286 24.12 9.77 -4.11
C ALA A 286 24.19 10.47 -2.74
N LYS A 287 25.30 11.15 -2.41
CA LYS A 287 25.43 11.93 -1.16
C LYS A 287 24.52 13.15 -1.15
N GLU A 288 24.35 13.84 -2.27
CA GLU A 288 23.47 15.00 -2.38
C GLU A 288 22.00 14.59 -2.19
N LYS A 289 21.58 13.49 -2.84
CA LYS A 289 20.24 12.91 -2.61
C LYS A 289 20.05 12.44 -1.17
N ALA A 290 21.06 11.83 -0.55
CA ALA A 290 21.01 11.42 0.84
C ALA A 290 20.91 12.61 1.81
N ALA A 291 21.60 13.72 1.54
CA ALA A 291 21.46 14.95 2.32
C ALA A 291 20.04 15.51 2.21
N ARG A 292 19.46 15.57 1.00
CA ARG A 292 18.08 15.99 0.81
C ARG A 292 17.07 15.08 1.52
N LEU A 293 17.28 13.76 1.45
CA LEU A 293 16.44 12.80 2.17
C LEU A 293 16.46 13.06 3.68
N LEU A 294 17.63 13.37 4.26
CA LEU A 294 17.77 13.68 5.67
C LEU A 294 17.16 15.04 6.07
N GLU A 295 17.10 16.00 5.16
CA GLU A 295 16.37 17.26 5.40
C GLU A 295 14.85 17.04 5.46
N LEU A 296 14.33 16.17 4.59
CA LEU A 296 12.91 15.86 4.49
C LEU A 296 12.44 14.93 5.60
N ASP A 297 13.26 13.95 5.94
CA ASP A 297 13.03 12.99 7.01
C ASP A 297 14.29 12.86 7.89
N PRO A 298 14.44 13.75 8.89
CA PRO A 298 15.60 13.75 9.79
C PRO A 298 15.73 12.47 10.63
N HIS A 299 14.65 11.71 10.76
CA HIS A 299 14.62 10.44 11.48
C HIS A 299 13.85 9.42 10.64
N PRO A 300 14.50 8.87 9.59
CA PRO A 300 13.85 7.90 8.71
C PRO A 300 13.15 6.81 9.51
N LEU A 301 12.04 6.30 8.98
CA LEU A 301 11.39 5.11 9.54
C LEU A 301 12.43 3.99 9.72
N MET A 302 12.37 3.27 10.84
CA MET A 302 13.35 2.26 11.25
C MET A 302 14.76 2.78 11.60
N SER A 303 14.98 4.10 11.67
CA SER A 303 16.32 4.62 11.95
C SER A 303 16.87 4.20 13.31
N TYR A 304 16.04 4.14 14.37
CA TYR A 304 16.48 3.61 15.65
C TYR A 304 16.56 2.09 15.63
N TYR A 305 15.68 1.41 14.88
CA TYR A 305 15.77 -0.04 14.66
C TYR A 305 17.11 -0.48 14.05
N PHE A 306 17.59 0.18 12.97
CA PHE A 306 18.88 -0.18 12.38
C PHE A 306 20.06 0.12 13.30
N GLN A 307 20.00 1.25 14.02
CA GLN A 307 20.99 1.54 15.06
C GLN A 307 20.96 0.47 16.16
N ALA A 308 19.77 0.03 16.59
CA ALA A 308 19.60 -1.00 17.60
C ALA A 308 20.18 -2.34 17.14
N GLN A 309 19.96 -2.74 15.89
CA GLN A 309 20.58 -3.93 15.30
C GLN A 309 22.10 -3.84 15.24
N SER A 310 22.65 -2.66 14.91
CA SER A 310 24.10 -2.42 14.91
C SER A 310 24.67 -2.54 16.33
N GLU A 311 24.06 -1.90 17.32
CA GLU A 311 24.45 -2.00 18.73
C GLU A 311 24.32 -3.44 19.26
N MET A 312 23.26 -4.15 18.87
CA MET A 312 23.04 -5.56 19.23
C MET A 312 24.13 -6.46 18.63
N SER A 313 24.52 -6.24 17.37
CA SER A 313 25.62 -6.96 16.71
C SER A 313 26.98 -6.65 17.34
N ALA A 314 27.15 -5.43 17.89
CA ALA A 314 28.32 -5.02 18.65
C ALA A 314 28.31 -5.51 20.11
N GLY A 315 27.25 -6.18 20.57
CA GLY A 315 27.10 -6.66 21.95
C GLY A 315 26.71 -5.58 22.97
N HIS A 316 26.36 -4.37 22.53
CA HIS A 316 25.95 -3.26 23.38
C HIS A 316 24.45 -3.32 23.68
N PHE A 317 24.02 -4.36 24.39
CA PHE A 317 22.59 -4.66 24.56
C PHE A 317 21.77 -3.56 25.26
N GLU A 318 22.35 -2.83 26.23
CA GLU A 318 21.69 -1.70 26.88
C GLU A 318 21.43 -0.53 25.92
N SER A 319 22.35 -0.27 24.99
CA SER A 319 22.16 0.74 23.94
C SER A 319 21.11 0.29 22.94
N ALA A 320 21.17 -0.97 22.52
CA ALA A 320 20.16 -1.57 21.64
C ALA A 320 18.76 -1.49 22.27
N ARG A 321 18.61 -1.76 23.58
CA ARG A 321 17.33 -1.66 24.30
C ARG A 321 16.70 -0.29 24.15
N ARG A 322 17.46 0.76 24.49
CA ARG A 322 16.98 2.16 24.41
C ARG A 322 16.59 2.57 22.99
N LEU A 323 17.25 2.03 21.98
CA LEU A 323 16.95 2.32 20.58
C LEU A 323 15.68 1.58 20.11
N TYR A 324 15.51 0.31 20.47
CA TYR A 324 14.25 -0.41 20.23
C TYR A 324 13.07 0.24 20.95
N GLU A 325 13.22 0.63 22.22
CA GLU A 325 12.19 1.35 22.97
C GLU A 325 11.76 2.66 22.28
N LYS A 326 12.72 3.40 21.69
CA LYS A 326 12.42 4.60 20.90
C LYS A 326 11.67 4.29 19.61
N GLU A 327 12.05 3.21 18.90
CA GLU A 327 11.34 2.83 17.67
C GLU A 327 9.90 2.37 17.97
N ILE A 328 9.72 1.54 19.01
CA ILE A 328 8.39 1.09 19.46
C ILE A 328 7.53 2.29 19.91
N ALA A 329 8.12 3.31 20.53
CA ALA A 329 7.39 4.52 20.88
C ALA A 329 6.90 5.32 19.66
N ARG A 330 7.56 5.18 18.49
CA ARG A 330 7.12 5.79 17.23
C ARG A 330 6.07 4.94 16.51
N ASP A 331 6.22 3.62 16.58
CA ASP A 331 5.37 2.65 15.91
C ASP A 331 5.16 1.42 16.83
N PRO A 332 4.12 1.46 17.69
CA PRO A 332 3.91 0.46 18.73
C PRO A 332 3.33 -0.87 18.22
N ASP A 333 2.88 -0.91 16.97
CA ASP A 333 2.11 -2.04 16.41
C ASP A 333 2.93 -2.92 15.46
N HIS A 334 4.24 -2.70 15.38
CA HIS A 334 5.11 -3.46 14.50
C HIS A 334 5.84 -4.61 15.23
N HIS A 335 5.48 -5.83 14.87
CA HIS A 335 5.96 -7.06 15.51
C HIS A 335 7.49 -7.26 15.47
N GLU A 336 8.20 -6.74 14.46
CA GLU A 336 9.67 -6.92 14.35
C GLU A 336 10.41 -6.15 15.44
N TYR A 337 9.90 -5.00 15.87
CA TYR A 337 10.52 -4.21 16.94
C TYR A 337 10.36 -4.89 18.29
N GLU A 338 9.16 -5.42 18.56
CA GLU A 338 8.87 -6.22 19.75
C GLU A 338 9.72 -7.51 19.80
N LEU A 339 9.88 -8.18 18.65
CA LEU A 339 10.80 -9.32 18.55
C LEU A 339 12.25 -8.91 18.83
N GLY A 340 12.72 -7.80 18.25
CA GLY A 340 14.06 -7.28 18.46
C GLY A 340 14.33 -6.94 19.93
N LEU A 341 13.38 -6.27 20.59
CA LEU A 341 13.47 -5.95 22.01
C LEU A 341 13.45 -7.21 22.89
N ALA A 342 12.64 -8.22 22.54
CA ALA A 342 12.65 -9.51 23.23
C ALA A 342 14.03 -10.20 23.16
N LEU A 343 14.69 -10.16 21.99
CA LEU A 343 16.03 -10.71 21.82
C LEU A 343 17.08 -9.91 22.60
N VAL A 344 16.94 -8.59 22.70
CA VAL A 344 17.82 -7.77 23.53
C VAL A 344 17.68 -8.14 25.01
N TYR A 345 16.46 -8.25 25.53
CA TYR A 345 16.23 -8.66 26.92
C TYR A 345 16.76 -10.08 27.22
N PHE A 346 16.64 -11.01 26.26
CA PHE A 346 17.23 -12.33 26.40
C PHE A 346 18.76 -12.28 26.56
N ASN A 347 19.44 -11.42 25.79
CA ASN A 347 20.89 -11.22 25.91
C ASN A 347 21.29 -10.46 27.18
N LEU A 348 20.39 -9.65 27.74
CA LEU A 348 20.53 -9.03 29.06
C LEU A 348 20.20 -9.98 30.22
N HIS A 349 19.86 -11.24 29.93
CA HIS A 349 19.41 -12.25 30.90
C HIS A 349 18.12 -11.89 31.66
N ASP A 350 17.32 -10.97 31.13
CA ASP A 350 16.00 -10.63 31.64
C ASP A 350 14.93 -11.43 30.87
N ASN A 351 14.77 -12.68 31.29
CA ASN A 351 13.85 -13.62 30.65
C ASN A 351 12.37 -13.19 30.79
N GLU A 352 12.02 -12.45 31.84
CA GLU A 352 10.65 -12.00 32.07
C GLU A 352 10.23 -10.98 31.01
N ASN A 353 11.04 -9.93 30.80
CA ASN A 353 10.77 -8.95 29.76
C ASN A 353 10.94 -9.54 28.36
N ALA A 354 11.90 -10.45 28.14
CA ALA A 354 12.02 -11.17 26.88
C ALA A 354 10.72 -11.93 26.52
N MET A 355 10.11 -12.62 27.49
CA MET A 355 8.84 -13.31 27.28
C MET A 355 7.67 -12.35 27.06
N LYS A 356 7.64 -11.21 27.74
CA LYS A 356 6.60 -10.19 27.57
C LYS A 356 6.58 -9.64 26.15
N HIS A 357 7.72 -9.15 25.67
CA HIS A 357 7.84 -8.56 24.32
C HIS A 357 7.62 -9.61 23.22
N LEU A 358 8.06 -10.86 23.44
CA LEU A 358 7.80 -11.94 22.49
C LEU A 358 6.31 -12.30 22.39
N LYS A 359 5.54 -12.18 23.47
CA LYS A 359 4.07 -12.33 23.41
C LYS A 359 3.43 -11.20 22.62
N ARG A 360 3.86 -9.96 22.80
CA ARG A 360 3.37 -8.83 22.00
C ARG A 360 3.67 -9.03 20.51
N ALA A 361 4.86 -9.53 20.16
CA ALA A 361 5.18 -9.89 18.78
C ALA A 361 4.25 -10.98 18.18
N ILE A 362 3.82 -11.96 18.99
CA ILE A 362 2.83 -13.00 18.60
C ILE A 362 1.46 -12.37 18.31
N GLU A 363 1.02 -11.45 19.17
CA GLU A 363 -0.24 -10.72 19.02
C GLU A 363 -0.24 -9.88 17.73
N LEU A 364 0.86 -9.17 17.47
CA LEU A 364 1.05 -8.30 16.30
C LEU A 364 1.45 -9.07 15.02
N SER A 365 1.49 -10.41 15.06
CA SER A 365 2.00 -11.19 13.92
C SER A 365 1.12 -11.07 12.66
N PRO A 366 1.72 -10.74 11.50
CA PRO A 366 1.01 -10.41 10.26
C PRO A 366 0.43 -11.63 9.53
N SER A 367 0.76 -12.84 9.97
CA SER A 367 0.26 -14.10 9.42
C SER A 367 0.30 -15.25 10.42
N LYS A 368 -0.50 -16.29 10.17
CA LYS A 368 -0.49 -17.53 10.97
C LYS A 368 0.89 -18.20 10.99
N LYS A 369 1.59 -18.20 9.85
CA LYS A 369 2.94 -18.77 9.75
C LYS A 369 3.91 -18.04 10.67
N MET A 370 3.90 -16.70 10.65
CA MET A 370 4.80 -15.90 11.48
C MET A 370 4.47 -16.03 12.97
N ARG A 371 3.18 -16.06 13.31
CA ARG A 371 2.71 -16.33 14.67
C ARG A 371 3.28 -17.64 15.21
N GLY A 372 3.19 -18.73 14.44
CA GLY A 372 3.75 -20.02 14.81
C GLY A 372 5.26 -19.98 15.06
N LEU A 373 6.02 -19.26 14.23
CA LEU A 373 7.47 -19.09 14.42
C LEU A 373 7.79 -18.38 15.75
N TYR A 374 6.99 -17.39 16.15
CA TYR A 374 7.19 -16.68 17.41
C TYR A 374 6.74 -17.49 18.62
N GLU A 375 5.67 -18.27 18.49
CA GLU A 375 5.23 -19.24 19.50
C GLU A 375 6.31 -20.29 19.79
N GLU A 376 6.98 -20.81 18.75
CA GLU A 376 8.12 -21.72 18.92
C GLU A 376 9.28 -21.07 19.67
N LYS A 377 9.62 -19.80 19.34
CA LYS A 377 10.65 -19.05 20.07
C LYS A 377 10.27 -18.89 21.54
N LEU A 378 9.00 -18.60 21.85
CA LEU A 378 8.51 -18.43 23.22
C LEU A 378 8.57 -19.74 24.00
N GLN A 379 8.24 -20.86 23.37
CA GLN A 379 8.36 -22.19 23.99
C GLN A 379 9.82 -22.51 24.32
N ARG A 380 10.76 -22.23 23.40
CA ARG A 380 12.21 -22.42 23.65
C ARG A 380 12.69 -21.55 24.81
N LEU A 381 12.29 -20.28 24.84
CA LEU A 381 12.66 -19.36 25.93
C LEU A 381 12.14 -19.85 27.29
N LYS A 382 10.88 -20.31 27.34
CA LYS A 382 10.31 -20.91 28.56
C LYS A 382 11.11 -22.12 29.02
N ALA A 383 11.51 -23.00 28.10
CA ALA A 383 12.32 -24.18 28.42
C ALA A 383 13.70 -23.83 28.98
N LEU A 384 14.30 -22.72 28.53
CA LEU A 384 15.58 -22.20 29.05
C LEU A 384 15.45 -21.55 30.43
N GLY A 385 14.28 -21.00 30.76
CA GLY A 385 13.97 -20.35 32.04
C GLY A 385 13.52 -21.30 33.16
N VAL A 386 13.40 -22.60 32.89
CA VAL A 386 13.17 -23.62 33.93
C VAL A 386 14.52 -24.00 34.57
N LYS A 387 14.93 -23.24 35.58
CA LYS A 387 15.87 -23.68 36.62
C LYS A 387 15.47 -23.15 37.98
#